data_AF-A0A7H4MVU0-F1
#
_entry.id   AF-A0A7H4MVU0-F1
#
_cell.length_a   1.000
_cell.length_b   1.000
_cell.length_c   1.000
_cell.angle_alpha   90.00
_cell.angle_beta   90.00
_cell.angle_gamma   90.00
#
_symmetry.space_group_name_H-M   'P 1'
#
loop_
_entity.id
_entity.type
_entity.pdbx_description
1 polymer ?
#
loop_
_entity_poly.entity_id
_entity_poly.type
_entity_poly.pdbx_seq_one_letter_code
_entity_poly.pdbx_strand_id
1 'polypeptide(L)' 'MVKNPDVLSVGEGPGIATGIGVALFDKTGSQIPLNAPAGAWTQLHTGPTTLHFVAKYRSTGNQVTGGAANAQAWFSLTYQ' A
#
# COMPACT_ATOMS: atom_id res chain seq x y z
N MET A 1 -7.48 -17.48 6.57
CA MET A 1 -7.23 -16.03 6.44
C MET A 1 -6.99 -15.74 4.98
N VAL A 2 -7.84 -14.92 4.35
CA VAL A 2 -7.63 -14.52 2.96
C VAL A 2 -6.58 -13.41 2.97
N LYS A 3 -5.35 -13.73 2.56
CA LYS A 3 -4.32 -12.73 2.29
C LYS A 3 -4.75 -11.99 1.03
N ASN A 4 -5.13 -10.73 1.16
CA ASN A 4 -5.34 -9.86 0.00
C ASN A 4 -3.95 -9.42 -0.51
N PRO A 5 -3.51 -9.87 -1.69
CA PRO A 5 -2.16 -9.58 -2.20
C PRO A 5 -1.97 -8.09 -2.56
N ASP A 6 -3.06 -7.32 -2.67
CA ASP A 6 -3.03 -5.93 -3.10
C ASP A 6 -2.86 -4.92 -1.94
N VAL A 7 -2.66 -5.39 -0.70
CA VAL A 7 -2.44 -4.55 0.48
C VAL A 7 -1.25 -5.03 1.31
N LEU A 8 -0.55 -4.10 1.97
CA LEU A 8 0.58 -4.41 2.84
C LEU A 8 0.06 -5.06 4.11
N SER A 9 0.72 -6.15 4.51
CA SER A 9 0.47 -6.78 5.80
C SER A 9 0.90 -5.86 6.94
N VAL A 10 0.12 -5.85 8.02
CA VAL A 10 0.44 -5.13 9.25
C VAL A 10 1.18 -5.99 10.29
N GLY A 11 1.55 -7.23 9.90
CA GLY A 11 2.18 -8.23 10.74
C GLY A 11 1.19 -9.28 11.28
N GLU A 12 1.71 -10.28 11.98
CA GLU A 12 0.94 -11.31 12.68
C GLU A 12 1.57 -11.54 14.06
N GLY A 13 0.77 -11.61 15.12
CA GLY A 13 1.25 -11.86 16.48
C GLY A 13 0.36 -11.28 17.59
N PRO A 14 0.63 -11.59 18.86
CA PRO A 14 -0.11 -11.03 20.00
C PRO A 14 -0.07 -9.50 19.99
N GLY A 15 -1.24 -8.87 20.11
CA GLY A 15 -1.36 -7.41 20.12
C GLY A 15 -1.27 -6.73 18.75
N ILE A 16 -1.14 -7.49 17.65
CA ILE A 16 -1.19 -6.97 16.28
C ILE A 16 -2.64 -6.96 15.78
N ALA A 17 -3.01 -5.90 15.05
CA ALA A 17 -4.34 -5.80 14.46
C ALA A 17 -4.56 -6.90 13.41
N THR A 18 -5.75 -7.51 13.39
CA THR A 18 -6.10 -8.54 12.40
C THR A 18 -7.24 -8.06 11.52
N GLY A 19 -7.33 -8.63 10.31
CA GLY A 19 -8.39 -8.28 9.36
C GLY A 19 -8.22 -6.91 8.70
N ILE A 20 -7.04 -6.28 8.81
CA ILE A 20 -6.69 -5.04 8.12
C ILE A 20 -5.35 -5.17 7.38
N GLY A 21 -5.17 -4.35 6.35
CA GLY A 21 -3.90 -4.11 5.68
C GLY A 21 -3.78 -2.64 5.28
N VAL A 22 -2.62 -2.22 4.77
CA VAL A 22 -2.42 -0.85 4.26
C VAL A 22 -2.47 -0.85 2.74
N ALA A 23 -3.41 -0.11 2.17
CA ALA A 23 -3.52 0.12 0.74
C ALA A 23 -2.90 1.47 0.36
N LEU A 24 -2.19 1.50 -0.78
CA LEU A 24 -1.61 2.71 -1.34
C LEU A 24 -2.46 3.20 -2.52
N PHE A 25 -2.57 4.51 -2.66
CA PHE A 25 -3.31 5.18 -3.72
C PHE A 25 -2.47 6.29 -4.32
N ASP A 26 -2.67 6.56 -5.61
CA ASP A 26 -2.07 7.70 -6.29
C ASP A 26 -2.81 9.02 -5.97
N LYS A 27 -2.31 10.12 -6.53
CA LYS A 27 -2.90 11.46 -6.38
C LYS A 27 -4.35 11.58 -6.88
N THR A 28 -4.81 10.67 -7.74
CA THR A 28 -6.17 10.63 -8.28
C THR A 28 -7.11 9.78 -7.44
N GLY A 29 -6.57 9.08 -6.42
CA GLY A 29 -7.31 8.14 -5.60
C GLY A 29 -7.41 6.74 -6.22
N SER A 30 -6.66 6.46 -7.28
CA SER A 30 -6.57 5.11 -7.87
C SER A 30 -5.69 4.23 -7.01
N GLN A 31 -6.12 2.99 -6.75
CA GLN A 31 -5.35 2.06 -5.93
C GLN A 31 -4.09 1.61 -6.70
N ILE A 32 -2.95 1.67 -6.03
CA ILE A 32 -1.68 1.16 -6.54
C ILE A 32 -1.60 -0.32 -6.14
N PRO A 33 -1.67 -1.26 -7.09
CA PRO A 33 -1.51 -2.68 -6.77
C PRO A 33 -0.07 -2.94 -6.32
N LEU A 34 0.07 -3.65 -5.21
CA LEU A 34 1.37 -4.00 -4.65
C LEU A 34 1.95 -5.21 -5.39
N ASN A 35 3.28 -5.28 -5.47
CA ASN A 35 4.00 -6.37 -6.18
C ASN A 35 3.63 -6.52 -7.67
N ALA A 36 2.98 -5.52 -8.26
CA ALA A 36 2.72 -5.47 -9.69
C ALA A 36 3.90 -4.80 -10.42
N PRO A 37 4.19 -5.19 -11.67
CA PRO A 37 5.12 -4.44 -12.51
C PRO A 37 4.66 -2.99 -12.64
N ALA A 38 5.60 -2.08 -12.89
CA ALA A 38 5.32 -0.65 -13.04
C ALA A 38 4.30 -0.41 -14.17
N GLY A 39 3.02 -0.31 -13.81
CA GLY A 39 1.92 -0.08 -14.76
C GLY A 39 1.64 1.38 -15.02
N ALA A 40 2.14 2.28 -14.16
CA ALA A 40 1.94 3.72 -14.26
C ALA A 40 3.28 4.41 -14.55
N TRP A 41 3.46 4.83 -15.80
CA TRP A 41 4.57 5.68 -16.20
C TRP A 41 4.21 7.13 -15.91
N THR A 42 4.87 7.74 -14.93
CA THR A 42 4.74 9.19 -14.70
C THR A 42 5.80 9.89 -15.54
N GLN A 43 5.38 10.72 -16.48
CA GLN A 43 6.31 11.52 -17.26
C GLN A 43 7.04 12.50 -16.33
N LEU A 44 8.36 12.36 -16.24
CA LEU A 44 9.20 13.29 -15.48
C LEU A 44 9.38 14.55 -16.33
N HIS A 45 9.03 15.70 -15.76
CA HIS A 45 9.26 17.00 -16.39
C HIS A 45 10.57 17.60 -15.87
N THR A 46 11.20 18.47 -16.67
CA THR A 46 12.41 19.19 -16.25
C THR A 46 12.11 20.03 -15.01
N GLY A 47 12.74 19.68 -13.89
CA GLY A 47 12.51 20.31 -12.59
C GLY A 47 12.16 19.30 -11.50
N PRO A 48 11.95 19.76 -10.25
CA PRO A 48 11.56 18.88 -9.15
C PRO A 48 10.22 18.22 -9.45
N THR A 49 10.19 16.89 -9.43
CA THR A 49 8.96 16.10 -9.57
C THR A 49 8.55 15.54 -8.21
N THR A 50 7.44 16.02 -7.67
CA THR A 50 6.86 15.50 -6.43
C THR A 50 5.77 14.48 -6.76
N LEU A 51 5.92 13.26 -6.25
CA LEU A 51 4.91 12.20 -6.38
C LEU A 51 4.06 12.17 -5.10
N HIS A 52 2.75 12.37 -5.26
CA HIS A 52 1.80 12.34 -4.16
C HIS A 52 1.13 10.98 -4.06
N PHE A 53 1.20 10.39 -2.87
CA PHE A 53 0.60 9.10 -2.55
C PHE A 53 -0.23 9.21 -1.27
N VAL A 54 -1.25 8.36 -1.16
CA VAL A 54 -2.11 8.27 0.03
C VAL A 54 -2.09 6.84 0.55
N ALA A 55 -1.88 6.67 1.85
CA ALA A 55 -2.00 5.39 2.52
C ALA A 55 -3.31 5.33 3.34
N LYS A 56 -4.04 4.22 3.24
CA LYS A 56 -5.26 3.98 4.03
C LYS A 56 -5.30 2.56 4.56
N TYR A 57 -5.86 2.38 5.76
CA TYR A 57 -6.22 1.04 6.23
C TYR A 57 -7.40 0.50 5.43
N ARG A 58 -7.29 -0.75 5.00
CA ARG A 58 -8.34 -1.48 4.29
C ARG A 58 -8.62 -2.78 5.01
N SER A 59 -9.90 -3.08 5.23
CA SER A 59 -10.30 -4.38 5.78
C SER A 59 -10.00 -5.49 4.78
N THR A 60 -9.42 -6.58 5.27
CA THR A 60 -9.06 -7.79 4.52
C THR A 60 -9.84 -9.02 4.98
N GLY A 61 -10.65 -8.89 6.03
CA GLY A 61 -11.47 -9.98 6.56
C GLY A 61 -12.71 -9.49 7.26
N ASN A 62 -13.66 -10.40 7.48
CA ASN A 62 -14.98 -10.10 8.06
C ASN A 62 -14.94 -9.63 9.53
N GLN A 63 -13.84 -9.90 10.22
CA GLN A 63 -13.62 -9.50 11.61
C GLN A 63 -12.34 -8.69 11.68
N VAL A 64 -12.43 -7.50 12.24
CA VAL A 64 -11.30 -6.59 12.48
C VAL A 64 -11.07 -6.53 13.98
N THR A 65 -9.85 -6.85 14.42
CA THR A 65 -9.44 -6.68 15.81
C THR A 65 -8.44 -5.54 15.92
N GLY A 66 -8.61 -4.70 16.95
CA GLY A 66 -7.64 -3.64 17.25
C GLY A 66 -6.30 -4.18 17.73
N GLY A 67 -5.24 -3.43 17.49
CA GLY A 67 -3.86 -3.77 17.84
C GLY A 67 -2.87 -2.85 17.13
N ALA A 68 -1.58 -3.08 17.32
CA ALA A 68 -0.54 -2.41 16.56
C ALA A 68 -0.66 -2.78 15.07
N ALA A 69 -0.50 -1.79 14.19
CA ALA A 69 -0.69 -1.96 12.76
C ALA A 69 0.46 -1.31 11.97
N ASN A 70 1.60 -1.98 11.89
CA ASN A 70 2.81 -1.45 11.26
C ASN A 70 3.01 -2.09 9.88
N ALA A 71 3.15 -1.28 8.84
CA ALA A 71 3.39 -1.74 7.47
C ALA A 71 4.72 -1.19 6.93
N GLN A 72 5.42 -1.99 6.13
CA GLN A 72 6.64 -1.59 5.44
C GLN A 72 6.49 -1.84 3.94
N ALA A 73 6.93 -0.88 3.13
CA ALA A 73 6.93 -0.97 1.68
C ALA A 73 8.28 -0.53 1.11
N TRP A 74 8.68 -1.14 0.01
CA TRP A 74 9.80 -0.67 -0.81
C TRP A 74 9.26 0.12 -1.99
N PHE A 75 9.84 1.30 -2.24
CA PHE A 75 9.50 2.13 -3.40
C PHE A 75 10.64 2.07 -4.40
N SER A 76 10.40 1.42 -5.54
CA SER A 76 11.37 1.28 -6.63
C SER A 76 11.05 2.27 -7.75
N LEU A 77 12.06 3.03 -8.16
CA LEU A 77 11.96 3.98 -9.27
C LEU A 77 12.82 3.50 -10.43
N THR A 78 12.19 3.20 -11.56
CA THR A 78 12.88 2.78 -12.79
C THR A 78 12.84 3.91 -13.80
N TYR A 79 14.02 4.32 -14.27
CA TYR A 79 14.19 5.32 -15.32
C TYR A 79 14.35 4.64 -16.68
N GLN A 80 13.83 5.28 -17.73
CA GLN A 80 14.07 4.88 -19.13
C GLN A 80 15.16 5.73 -19.76
#